data_AF-A0AAD5S8Z3-F1
#
_entry.id   AF-A0AAD5S8Z3-F1
#
_cell.length_a   1.000
_cell.length_b   1.000
_cell.length_c   1.000
_cell.angle_alpha   90.00
_cell.angle_beta   90.00
_cell.angle_gamma   90.00
#
_symmetry.space_group_name_H-M   'P 1'
#
loop_
_entity.id
_entity.type
_entity.pdbx_description
1 polymer ?
#
loop_
_entity_poly.entity_id
_entity_poly.type
_entity_poly.pdbx_seq_one_letter_code
_entity_poly.pdbx_strand_id
1 'polypeptide(L)'
;MLPHTLILLLGFLIPGNLSLPHKTGTRPNPFPQKYSHVVAFGDSWTDTGNTYKLTNGTWPLVPPYHQGRFSDGPVWSEYLAKALKARLINQAYGGATTNSSLVQGYTGANSTIPVPSVSTQLTTHLALPNLPPPSAPRPGQPAGRAREAHGG
;
A
#
# COMPACT_ATOMS: atom_id res chain seq x y z
N MET A 1 45.38 -0.41 -26.90
CA MET A 1 44.61 -0.65 -25.66
C MET A 1 43.57 -1.70 -25.96
N LEU A 2 43.59 -2.83 -25.24
CA LEU A 2 42.74 -4.00 -25.52
C LEU A 2 41.24 -3.72 -25.29
N PRO A 3 40.35 -4.43 -26.01
CA PRO A 3 38.90 -4.34 -25.93
C PRO A 3 38.36 -5.27 -24.83
N HIS A 4 37.20 -4.98 -24.26
CA HIS A 4 36.41 -5.98 -23.53
C HIS A 4 34.93 -5.88 -23.92
N THR A 5 34.61 -6.59 -25.00
CA THR A 5 33.24 -7.05 -25.30
C THR A 5 33.07 -8.39 -24.59
N LEU A 6 32.02 -8.52 -23.77
CA LEU A 6 31.61 -9.81 -23.20
C LEU A 6 30.30 -10.24 -23.86
N ILE A 7 30.40 -11.28 -24.69
CA ILE A 7 29.29 -12.07 -25.23
C ILE A 7 29.27 -13.36 -24.41
N LEU A 8 28.12 -13.73 -23.84
CA LEU A 8 27.94 -15.07 -23.26
C LEU A 8 26.93 -15.87 -24.09
N LEU A 9 27.42 -16.96 -24.67
CA LEU A 9 26.72 -17.94 -25.49
C LEU A 9 25.92 -18.93 -24.63
N LEU A 10 24.75 -19.33 -25.15
CA LEU A 10 23.90 -20.43 -24.69
C LEU A 10 24.47 -21.80 -25.11
N GLY A 11 24.33 -22.80 -24.23
CA GLY A 11 24.08 -24.20 -24.63
C GLY A 11 25.12 -25.24 -24.19
N PHE A 12 24.75 -26.08 -23.22
CA PHE A 12 25.25 -27.46 -23.12
C PHE A 12 24.05 -28.39 -22.91
N LEU A 13 23.93 -29.38 -23.81
CA LEU A 13 22.96 -30.47 -23.80
C LEU A 13 23.48 -31.57 -22.86
N ILE A 14 22.71 -31.92 -21.81
CA ILE A 14 22.97 -33.10 -20.98
C ILE A 14 21.81 -34.09 -21.24
N PRO A 15 22.06 -35.31 -21.75
CA PRO A 15 21.05 -36.36 -21.77
C PRO A 15 21.04 -37.05 -20.40
N GLY A 16 19.88 -37.08 -19.74
CA GLY A 16 19.71 -37.83 -18.50
C GLY A 16 18.63 -37.24 -17.61
N ASN A 17 17.41 -37.75 -17.75
CA ASN A 17 16.33 -37.51 -16.83
C ASN A 17 16.67 -38.17 -15.48
N LEU A 18 17.24 -37.40 -14.55
CA LEU A 18 17.27 -37.74 -13.13
C LEU A 18 16.51 -36.64 -12.39
N SER A 19 15.20 -36.87 -12.19
CA SER A 19 14.41 -36.09 -11.24
C SER A 19 14.96 -36.34 -9.84
N LEU A 20 15.93 -35.53 -9.43
CA LEU A 20 16.18 -35.32 -8.01
C LEU A 20 14.91 -34.68 -7.43
N PRO A 21 14.33 -35.22 -6.34
CA PRO A 21 13.29 -34.50 -5.65
C PRO A 21 13.90 -33.17 -5.21
N HIS A 22 13.46 -32.08 -5.82
CA HIS A 22 13.71 -30.75 -5.30
C HIS A 22 12.94 -30.69 -3.99
N LYS A 23 13.58 -31.12 -2.90
CA LYS A 23 13.24 -30.60 -1.59
C LYS A 23 13.41 -29.10 -1.76
N THR A 24 12.29 -28.39 -1.87
CA THR A 24 12.17 -26.99 -1.50
C THR A 24 12.49 -26.91 0.00
N GLY A 25 13.73 -27.19 0.36
CA GLY A 25 14.28 -26.82 1.64
C GLY A 25 14.34 -25.31 1.57
N THR A 26 13.39 -24.67 2.22
CA THR A 26 13.54 -23.28 2.66
C THR A 26 14.89 -23.20 3.34
N ARG A 27 15.93 -22.75 2.61
CA ARG A 27 17.19 -22.37 3.25
C ARG A 27 16.78 -21.26 4.23
N PRO A 28 16.97 -21.46 5.54
CA PRO A 28 16.66 -20.43 6.50
C PRO A 28 17.37 -19.16 6.06
N ASN A 29 16.62 -18.06 5.90
CA ASN A 29 17.24 -16.78 5.64
C ASN A 29 18.25 -16.54 6.79
N PRO A 30 19.57 -16.45 6.52
CA PRO A 30 20.56 -16.30 7.58
C PRO A 30 20.37 -15.01 8.38
N PHE A 31 19.52 -14.10 7.88
CA PHE A 31 19.02 -12.94 8.60
C PHE A 31 17.51 -13.09 8.83
N PRO A 32 17.05 -13.33 10.06
CA PRO A 32 15.62 -13.33 10.34
C PRO A 32 15.02 -12.00 9.88
N GLN A 33 13.79 -12.04 9.34
CA GLN A 33 13.10 -10.82 8.94
C GLN A 33 12.95 -9.92 10.16
N LYS A 34 13.73 -8.83 10.20
CA LYS A 34 13.79 -7.93 11.34
C LYS A 34 12.47 -7.18 11.54
N TYR A 35 11.73 -6.96 10.46
CA TYR A 35 10.46 -6.27 10.45
C TYR A 35 9.43 -7.10 9.68
N SER A 36 8.28 -7.38 10.31
CA SER A 36 7.17 -8.08 9.65
C SER A 36 6.16 -7.13 9.01
N HIS A 37 6.17 -5.86 9.44
CA HIS A 37 5.20 -4.85 9.03
C HIS A 37 5.87 -3.49 8.80
N VAL A 38 5.34 -2.75 7.82
CA VAL A 38 5.54 -1.31 7.63
C VAL A 38 4.18 -0.65 7.81
N VAL A 39 4.05 0.26 8.76
CA VAL A 39 2.83 1.06 8.95
C VAL A 39 3.12 2.46 8.45
N ALA A 40 2.33 2.94 7.49
CA ALA A 40 2.54 4.21 6.82
C ALA A 40 1.34 5.14 6.99
N PHE A 41 1.61 6.35 7.47
CA PHE A 41 0.69 7.46 7.62
C PHE A 41 1.19 8.62 6.75
N GLY A 42 0.30 9.50 6.30
CA GLY A 42 0.68 10.65 5.51
C GLY A 42 -0.36 11.08 4.49
N ASP A 43 0.14 11.69 3.43
CA ASP A 43 -0.61 12.30 2.35
C ASP A 43 -0.47 11.54 1.01
N SER A 44 -0.61 12.26 -0.10
CA SER A 44 -0.52 11.77 -1.48
C SER A 44 0.78 11.05 -1.81
N TRP A 45 1.92 11.43 -1.21
CA TRP A 45 3.20 10.78 -1.48
C TRP A 45 3.31 9.39 -0.87
N THR A 46 2.41 9.08 0.07
CA THR A 46 2.38 7.80 0.77
C THR A 46 1.14 6.99 0.40
N ASP A 47 0.04 7.63 0.02
CA ASP A 47 -1.24 6.97 -0.29
C ASP A 47 -1.11 5.94 -1.43
N THR A 48 -1.62 4.73 -1.17
CA THR A 48 -1.62 3.58 -2.10
C THR A 48 -3.00 3.30 -2.71
N GLY A 49 -3.97 4.21 -2.54
CA GLY A 49 -5.31 4.14 -3.11
C GLY A 49 -6.45 4.33 -2.10
N ASN A 50 -6.18 4.79 -0.88
CA ASN A 50 -7.21 5.12 0.10
C ASN A 50 -8.06 6.30 -0.37
N THR A 51 -7.44 7.37 -0.89
CA THR A 51 -8.19 8.47 -1.51
C THR A 51 -8.94 8.04 -2.76
N TYR A 52 -8.37 7.14 -3.55
CA TYR A 52 -9.06 6.57 -4.72
C TYR A 52 -10.34 5.83 -4.33
N LYS A 53 -10.29 5.03 -3.25
CA LYS A 53 -11.49 4.40 -2.69
C LYS A 53 -12.46 5.42 -2.11
N LEU A 54 -11.97 6.41 -1.37
CA LEU A 54 -12.80 7.46 -0.75
C LEU A 54 -13.60 8.24 -1.79
N THR A 55 -13.01 8.48 -2.96
CA THR A 55 -13.65 9.22 -4.06
C THR A 55 -14.34 8.29 -5.06
N ASN A 56 -14.63 7.05 -4.69
CA ASN A 56 -15.30 6.06 -5.54
C ASN A 56 -14.63 5.89 -6.93
N GLY A 57 -13.29 5.93 -6.95
CA GLY A 57 -12.47 5.73 -8.15
C GLY A 57 -12.34 6.95 -9.07
N THR A 58 -12.74 8.14 -8.62
CA THR A 58 -12.72 9.36 -9.45
C THR A 58 -11.49 10.24 -9.25
N TRP A 59 -10.73 10.04 -8.16
CA TRP A 59 -9.56 10.85 -7.84
C TRP A 59 -8.47 10.05 -7.11
N PRO A 60 -7.19 10.11 -7.51
CA PRO A 60 -6.63 10.92 -8.59
C PRO A 60 -7.06 10.44 -9.99
N LEU A 61 -7.10 11.37 -10.97
CA LEU A 61 -7.52 11.07 -12.34
C LEU A 61 -6.48 10.24 -13.09
N VAL A 62 -6.91 9.17 -13.75
CA VAL A 62 -6.06 8.34 -14.59
C VAL A 62 -6.34 8.67 -16.06
N PRO A 63 -5.34 9.03 -16.89
CA PRO A 63 -3.93 9.37 -16.61
C PRO A 63 -3.72 10.78 -16.02
N PRO A 64 -2.54 11.14 -15.46
CA PRO A 64 -1.25 10.43 -15.48
C PRO A 64 -1.02 9.49 -14.28
N TYR A 65 -1.96 9.44 -13.34
CA TYR A 65 -1.83 8.71 -12.10
C TYR A 65 -2.03 7.20 -12.27
N HIS A 66 -1.32 6.38 -11.50
CA HIS A 66 -1.31 4.93 -11.66
C HIS A 66 -2.07 4.22 -10.53
N GLN A 67 -3.14 3.49 -10.89
CA GLN A 67 -3.90 2.62 -9.98
C GLN A 67 -4.28 3.30 -8.65
N GLY A 68 -4.73 4.56 -8.70
CA GLY A 68 -5.17 5.32 -7.53
C GLY A 68 -4.06 5.95 -6.68
N ARG A 69 -2.79 5.89 -7.11
CA ARG A 69 -1.66 6.59 -6.47
C ARG A 69 -1.49 7.97 -7.06
N PHE A 70 -0.98 8.91 -6.27
CA PHE A 70 -0.58 10.24 -6.76
C PHE A 70 0.81 10.24 -7.41
N SER A 71 1.13 9.16 -8.13
CA SER A 71 2.34 8.95 -8.92
C SER A 71 1.99 8.14 -10.17
N ASP A 72 2.86 8.16 -11.17
CA ASP A 72 2.85 7.31 -12.37
C ASP A 72 3.26 5.85 -12.08
N GLY A 73 3.57 5.50 -10.83
CA GLY A 73 3.88 4.15 -10.40
C GLY A 73 3.69 3.94 -8.89
N PRO A 74 4.30 2.89 -8.31
CA PRO A 74 4.30 2.66 -6.87
C PRO A 74 4.93 3.81 -6.08
N VAL A 75 4.45 4.04 -4.86
CA VAL A 75 5.01 5.05 -3.95
C VAL A 75 6.15 4.47 -3.10
N TRP A 76 6.93 5.33 -2.44
CA TRP A 76 8.12 4.95 -1.66
C TRP A 76 7.83 3.84 -0.63
N SER A 77 6.66 3.87 0.01
CA SER A 77 6.28 2.92 1.07
C SER A 77 6.10 1.50 0.54
N GLU A 78 5.71 1.34 -0.72
CA GLU A 78 5.60 0.04 -1.38
C GLU A 78 6.97 -0.54 -1.72
N TYR A 79 7.90 0.31 -2.19
CA TYR A 79 9.28 -0.11 -2.41
C TYR A 79 9.95 -0.54 -1.09
N LEU A 80 9.73 0.22 -0.01
CA LEU A 80 10.27 -0.11 1.31
C LEU A 80 9.73 -1.45 1.82
N ALA A 81 8.40 -1.64 1.78
CA ALA A 81 7.78 -2.88 2.23
C ALA A 81 8.27 -4.09 1.41
N LYS A 82 8.43 -3.92 0.09
CA LYS A 82 9.00 -4.94 -0.79
C LYS A 82 10.45 -5.27 -0.43
N ALA A 83 11.29 -4.26 -0.21
CA ALA A 83 12.70 -4.45 0.16
C ALA A 83 12.85 -5.20 1.50
N LEU A 84 11.97 -4.88 2.47
CA LEU A 84 11.92 -5.54 3.77
C LEU A 84 11.17 -6.88 3.76
N LYS A 85 10.55 -7.26 2.63
CA LYS A 85 9.60 -8.39 2.56
C LYS A 85 8.57 -8.36 3.72
N ALA A 86 8.10 -7.16 4.04
CA ALA A 86 7.18 -6.88 5.14
C ALA A 86 5.79 -6.55 4.61
N ARG A 87 4.75 -6.77 5.42
CA ARG A 87 3.38 -6.35 5.07
C ARG A 87 3.25 -4.84 5.20
N LEU A 88 2.80 -4.16 4.15
CA LEU A 88 2.46 -2.74 4.19
C LEU A 88 1.03 -2.55 4.74
N ILE A 89 0.89 -1.74 5.79
CA ILE A 89 -0.38 -1.21 6.27
C ILE A 89 -0.35 0.29 5.99
N ASN A 90 -1.11 0.73 5.00
CA ASN A 90 -1.12 2.12 4.57
C ASN A 90 -2.44 2.80 4.96
N GLN A 91 -2.36 3.84 5.78
CA GLN A 91 -3.50 4.64 6.22
C GLN A 91 -3.39 6.10 5.78
N ALA A 92 -2.50 6.39 4.82
CA ALA A 92 -2.33 7.71 4.24
C ALA A 92 -3.50 8.05 3.32
N TYR A 93 -3.82 9.35 3.20
CA TYR A 93 -4.86 9.88 2.31
C TYR A 93 -4.32 11.12 1.59
N GLY A 94 -4.36 11.13 0.26
CA GLY A 94 -4.03 12.33 -0.53
C GLY A 94 -4.74 13.59 -0.04
N GLY A 95 -3.97 14.62 0.35
CA GLY A 95 -4.48 15.88 0.91
C GLY A 95 -4.49 15.96 2.43
N ALA A 96 -4.01 14.93 3.14
CA ALA A 96 -3.94 14.94 4.60
C ALA A 96 -2.98 16.02 5.12
N THR A 97 -3.39 16.71 6.18
CA THR A 97 -2.54 17.59 6.97
C THR A 97 -2.00 16.85 8.20
N THR A 98 -1.10 17.48 8.95
CA THR A 98 -0.58 16.89 10.20
C THR A 98 -1.64 16.83 11.30
N ASN A 99 -2.48 17.86 11.41
CA ASN A 99 -3.54 17.96 12.42
C ASN A 99 -4.76 18.75 11.91
N SER A 100 -5.92 18.09 11.84
CA SER A 100 -7.19 18.68 11.37
C SER A 100 -7.74 19.75 12.31
N SER A 101 -7.32 19.79 13.59
CA SER A 101 -7.70 20.85 14.53
C SER A 101 -7.03 22.20 14.21
N LEU A 102 -5.92 22.19 13.47
CA LEU A 102 -5.24 23.40 13.01
C LEU A 102 -5.66 23.73 11.58
N VAL A 103 -5.57 22.75 10.68
CA VAL A 103 -5.96 22.89 9.27
C VAL A 103 -6.57 21.59 8.79
N GLN A 104 -7.83 21.63 8.35
CA GLN A 104 -8.50 20.48 7.73
C GLN A 104 -7.87 20.17 6.36
N GLY A 105 -7.47 18.91 6.17
CA GLY A 105 -7.01 18.41 4.87
C GLY A 105 -8.19 18.09 3.94
N TYR A 106 -8.03 18.36 2.64
CA TYR A 106 -9.06 18.08 1.64
C TYR A 106 -8.50 17.41 0.40
N THR A 107 -9.36 16.69 -0.32
CA THR A 107 -9.03 15.96 -1.54
C THR A 107 -10.16 16.05 -2.57
N GLY A 108 -9.99 15.34 -3.69
CA GLY A 108 -10.90 15.36 -4.83
C GLY A 108 -10.51 16.43 -5.86
N ALA A 109 -11.13 16.38 -7.04
CA ALA A 109 -10.82 17.29 -8.14
C ALA A 109 -10.97 18.78 -7.80
N ASN A 110 -11.88 19.09 -6.85
CA ASN A 110 -12.15 20.45 -6.38
C ASN A 110 -11.66 20.70 -4.95
N SER A 111 -10.92 19.77 -4.33
CA SER A 111 -10.42 19.90 -2.95
C SER A 111 -11.52 20.17 -1.90
N THR A 112 -12.68 19.49 -2.02
CA THR A 112 -13.83 19.66 -1.11
C THR A 112 -14.12 18.46 -0.22
N ILE A 113 -13.46 17.32 -0.45
CA ILE A 113 -13.71 16.09 0.32
C ILE A 113 -12.74 16.03 1.50
N PRO A 114 -13.21 16.11 2.76
CA PRO A 114 -12.31 16.10 3.91
C PRO A 114 -11.62 14.74 4.06
N VAL A 115 -10.35 14.76 4.47
CA VAL A 115 -9.54 13.56 4.73
C VAL A 115 -8.97 13.57 6.15
N PRO A 116 -8.71 12.40 6.75
CA PRO A 116 -8.14 12.32 8.09
C PRO A 116 -6.69 12.84 8.11
N SER A 117 -6.36 13.72 9.05
CA SER A 117 -4.99 14.15 9.29
C SER A 117 -4.11 13.02 9.82
N VAL A 118 -2.79 13.19 9.75
CA VAL A 118 -1.82 12.20 10.26
C VAL A 118 -2.09 11.84 11.72
N SER A 119 -2.44 12.82 12.57
CA SER A 119 -2.84 12.56 13.96
C SER A 119 -4.03 11.59 14.06
N THR A 120 -5.06 11.78 13.24
CA THR A 120 -6.26 10.92 13.19
C THR A 120 -5.94 9.54 12.61
N GLN A 121 -5.08 9.46 11.59
CA GLN A 121 -4.64 8.18 11.02
C GLN A 121 -3.90 7.34 12.08
N LEU A 122 -3.00 7.98 12.85
CA LEU A 122 -2.27 7.35 13.95
C LEU A 122 -3.21 6.91 15.08
N THR A 123 -4.08 7.78 15.57
CA THR A 123 -5.00 7.41 16.66
C THR A 123 -5.98 6.32 16.23
N THR A 124 -6.44 6.34 14.99
CA THR A 124 -7.28 5.26 14.41
C THR A 124 -6.52 3.94 14.37
N HIS A 125 -5.24 3.94 14.00
CA HIS A 125 -4.41 2.73 14.02
C HIS A 125 -4.31 2.12 15.42
N LEU A 126 -4.05 2.95 16.42
CA LEU A 126 -3.89 2.52 17.81
C LEU A 126 -5.22 2.10 18.45
N ALA A 127 -6.33 2.71 18.04
CA ALA A 127 -7.67 2.39 18.51
C ALA A 127 -8.25 1.10 17.92
N LEU A 128 -7.68 0.58 16.82
CA LEU A 128 -8.07 -0.69 16.23
C LEU A 128 -7.03 -1.77 16.59
N PRO A 129 -7.17 -2.47 17.73
CA PRO A 129 -6.38 -3.67 17.95
C PRO A 129 -6.77 -4.73 16.91
N ASN A 130 -5.91 -4.92 15.90
CA ASN A 130 -5.92 -6.06 14.96
C ASN A 130 -7.18 -6.28 14.10
N LEU A 131 -7.74 -5.25 13.44
CA LEU A 131 -8.71 -5.52 12.37
C LEU A 131 -8.02 -5.70 11.00
N PRO A 132 -8.32 -6.78 10.24
CA PRO A 132 -8.01 -6.84 8.82
C PRO A 132 -8.71 -5.67 8.10
N PRO A 133 -8.17 -5.20 6.94
CA PRO A 133 -8.76 -4.08 6.21
C PRO A 133 -10.26 -4.35 5.96
N PRO A 134 -11.12 -3.33 6.03
CA PRO A 134 -12.55 -3.51 5.85
C PRO A 134 -12.78 -4.21 4.51
N SER A 135 -13.33 -5.43 4.59
CA SER A 135 -13.78 -6.18 3.43
C SER A 135 -14.73 -5.28 2.64
N ALA A 136 -14.58 -5.23 1.32
CA ALA A 136 -15.57 -4.59 0.45
C ALA A 136 -16.99 -5.04 0.85
N PRO A 137 -18.00 -4.17 0.76
CA PRO A 137 -19.38 -4.57 1.01
C PRO A 137 -19.68 -5.81 0.18
N ARG A 138 -20.07 -6.91 0.84
CA ARG A 138 -20.51 -8.10 0.12
C ARG A 138 -21.75 -7.67 -0.69
N PRO A 139 -21.87 -8.03 -1.99
CA PRO A 139 -23.01 -7.63 -2.79
C PRO A 139 -24.31 -8.03 -2.07
N GLY A 140 -25.11 -7.04 -1.67
CA GLY A 140 -26.41 -7.24 -1.02
C GLY A 140 -26.52 -6.92 0.47
N GLN A 141 -25.48 -6.46 1.17
CA GLN A 141 -25.64 -6.02 2.57
C GLN A 141 -26.00 -4.52 2.62
N PRO A 142 -27.17 -4.11 3.15
CA PRO A 142 -27.56 -2.71 3.21
C PRO A 142 -26.61 -1.94 4.14
N ALA A 143 -26.22 -0.73 3.72
CA ALA A 143 -25.35 0.15 4.47
C ALA A 143 -25.94 0.38 5.87
N GLY A 144 -25.21 -0.03 6.90
CA GLY A 144 -25.60 0.13 8.29
C GLY A 144 -25.89 1.60 8.59
N ARG A 145 -27.15 1.89 8.90
CA ARG A 145 -27.67 3.20 9.25
C ARG A 145 -26.84 3.78 10.40
N ALA A 146 -26.21 4.94 10.16
CA ALA A 146 -25.58 5.71 11.22
C ALA A 146 -26.61 5.96 12.32
N ARG A 147 -26.33 5.51 13.55
CA ARG A 147 -27.16 5.83 14.70
C ARG A 147 -27.04 7.33 14.94
N GLU A 148 -28.15 8.01 14.69
CA GLU A 148 -28.43 9.38 15.12
C GLU A 148 -28.13 9.49 16.62
N ALA A 149 -27.21 10.39 16.97
CA ALA A 149 -27.03 10.83 18.34
C ALA A 149 -28.10 11.89 18.63
N HIS A 150 -29.14 11.49 19.35
CA HIS A 150 -30.09 12.39 19.99
C HIS A 150 -30.10 12.12 21.50
N GLY A 151 -29.91 13.18 22.28
CA GLY A 151 -30.45 13.32 23.63
C GLY A 151 -29.51 13.09 24.81
N GLY A 152 -29.26 14.16 25.56
CA GLY A 152 -28.58 14.19 26.86
C GLY A 152 -28.01 15.55 27.17
#